data_AF-A0A410RP92-F1
#
_entry.id   AF-A0A410RP92-F1
#
_cell.length_a   1.000
_cell.length_b   1.000
_cell.length_c   1.000
_cell.angle_alpha   90.00
_cell.angle_beta   90.00
_cell.angle_gamma   90.00
#
_symmetry.space_group_name_H-M   'P 1'
#
loop_
_entity.id
_entity.type
_entity.pdbx_description
1 polymer ?
#
loop_
_entity_poly.entity_id
_entity_poly.type
_entity_poly.pdbx_seq_one_letter_code
_entity_poly.pdbx_strand_id
1 'polypeptide(L)' 'MPPGPAKALHAQLEPLYAQAPERLRHREFPESGHMMREADWHEATRDAADWLSRFLPR' A
#
# COMPACT_ATOMS: atom_id res chain seq x y z
N MET A 1 -2.76 4.39 -14.49
CA MET A 1 -4.02 3.78 -14.03
C MET A 1 -4.77 4.79 -13.16
N PRO A 2 -6.10 4.93 -13.29
CA PRO A 2 -6.87 5.76 -12.36
C PRO A 2 -6.80 5.17 -10.94
N PRO A 3 -6.87 5.99 -9.88
CA PRO A 3 -6.69 5.52 -8.49
C PRO A 3 -7.89 4.73 -7.94
N GLY A 4 -9.09 4.93 -8.52
CA GLY A 4 -10.35 4.36 -8.02
C GLY A 4 -10.37 2.85 -7.77
N PRO A 5 -9.85 1.99 -8.68
CA PRO A 5 -9.85 0.54 -8.51
C PRO A 5 -9.08 0.07 -7.27
N ALA A 6 -7.95 0.70 -6.92
CA ALA A 6 -7.15 0.31 -5.76
C ALA A 6 -7.90 0.57 -4.45
N LYS A 7 -8.53 1.75 -4.34
CA LYS A 7 -9.36 2.12 -3.18
C LYS A 7 -10.60 1.23 -3.05
N ALA A 8 -11.24 0.91 -4.16
CA ALA A 8 -12.39 -0.01 -4.18
C ALA A 8 -12.00 -1.42 -3.72
N LEU A 9 -10.85 -1.93 -4.19
CA LEU A 9 -10.31 -3.21 -3.74
C LEU A 9 -9.97 -3.18 -2.24
N HIS A 10 -9.34 -2.12 -1.74
CA HIS A 10 -9.03 -2.00 -0.31
C HIS A 10 -10.29 -2.12 0.56
N ALA A 11 -11.36 -1.39 0.22
CA ALA A 11 -12.63 -1.46 0.94
C ALA A 11 -13.25 -2.87 0.94
N GLN A 12 -13.07 -3.64 -0.15
CA GLN A 12 -13.52 -5.04 -0.20
C GLN A 12 -12.67 -5.96 0.70
N LEU A 13 -11.39 -5.65 0.90
CA LEU A 13 -10.47 -6.43 1.71
C LEU A 13 -10.59 -6.13 3.21
N GLU A 14 -11.01 -4.92 3.61
CA GLU A 14 -11.16 -4.52 5.01
C GLU A 14 -11.85 -5.57 5.92
N PRO A 15 -13.02 -6.13 5.57
CA PRO A 15 -13.65 -7.15 6.42
C PRO A 15 -12.85 -8.46 6.50
N LEU A 16 -12.09 -8.81 5.46
CA LEU A 16 -11.28 -10.04 5.42
C LEU A 16 -10.02 -9.94 6.30
N TYR A 17 -9.57 -8.71 6.56
CA TYR A 17 -8.42 -8.42 7.43
C TYR A 17 -8.83 -8.03 8.85
N ALA A 18 -10.10 -8.19 9.24
CA ALA A 18 -10.61 -7.74 10.54
C ALA A 18 -9.86 -8.29 11.77
N GLN A 19 -9.26 -9.48 11.67
CA GLN A 19 -8.49 -10.08 12.78
C GLN A 19 -7.05 -9.56 12.87
N ALA A 20 -6.54 -8.89 11.84
CA ALA A 20 -5.19 -8.31 11.78
C ALA A 20 -5.19 -7.10 10.82
N PRO A 21 -5.92 -6.02 11.16
CA PRO A 21 -6.14 -4.88 10.26
C PRO A 21 -4.84 -4.20 9.84
N GLU A 22 -3.80 -4.24 10.67
CA GLU A 22 -2.47 -3.71 10.38
C GLU A 22 -1.75 -4.39 9.20
N ARG A 23 -2.21 -5.57 8.79
CA ARG A 23 -1.70 -6.29 7.60
C ARG A 23 -2.31 -5.77 6.30
N LEU A 24 -3.38 -4.98 6.34
CA LEU A 24 -3.95 -4.31 5.17
C LEU A 24 -3.60 -2.83 5.20
N ARG A 25 -2.90 -2.34 4.18
CA ARG A 25 -2.51 -0.93 4.08
C ARG A 25 -2.65 -0.43 2.65
N HIS A 26 -3.29 0.73 2.49
CA HIS A 26 -3.35 1.48 1.23
C HIS A 26 -2.71 2.85 1.42
N ARG A 27 -1.94 3.29 0.42
CA ARG A 27 -1.23 4.56 0.44
C ARG A 27 -1.28 5.20 -0.95
N GLU A 28 -1.54 6.50 -1.00
CA GLU A 28 -1.61 7.28 -2.24
C GLU A 28 -0.48 8.32 -2.26
N PHE A 29 0.04 8.59 -3.46
CA PHE A 29 1.07 9.60 -3.72
C PHE A 29 0.50 10.61 -4.72
N PRO A 30 -0.22 11.66 -4.27
CA PRO A 30 -1.05 12.50 -5.13
C PRO A 30 -0.25 13.33 -6.13
N GLU A 31 1.03 13.59 -5.85
CA GLU A 31 1.93 14.33 -6.72
C GLU A 31 2.66 13.41 -7.74
N SER A 32 2.42 12.10 -7.68
CA SER A 32 2.98 11.11 -8.60
C SER A 32 1.94 10.68 -9.64
N GLY A 33 2.41 10.50 -10.88
CA GLY A 33 1.63 9.92 -11.97
C GLY A 33 1.77 8.40 -12.02
N HIS A 34 1.62 7.81 -13.21
CA HIS A 34 1.90 6.38 -13.39
C HIS A 34 3.37 6.03 -13.13
N MET A 35 4.27 6.93 -13.55
CA MET A 35 5.66 6.92 -13.12
C MET A 35 5.77 7.80 -11.89
N MET A 36 6.24 7.21 -10.79
CA MET A 36 6.41 7.92 -9.53
C MET A 36 7.59 8.88 -9.62
N ARG A 37 7.52 9.98 -8.86
CA ARG A 37 8.69 10.80 -8.58
C ARG A 37 9.69 9.97 -7.77
N GLU A 38 10.97 10.23 -7.96
CA GLU A 38 12.05 9.49 -7.28
C GLU A 38 11.88 9.48 -5.75
N ALA A 39 11.56 10.63 -5.14
CA ALA A 39 11.35 10.74 -3.71
C ALA A 39 10.19 9.85 -3.21
N ASP A 40 9.05 9.88 -3.92
CA ASP A 40 7.88 9.06 -3.60
C ASP A 40 8.17 7.57 -3.78
N TRP A 41 8.94 7.21 -4.82
CA TRP A 41 9.35 5.83 -5.08
C TRP A 41 10.24 5.27 -3.96
N HIS A 42 11.21 6.06 -3.52
CA HIS A 42 12.06 5.68 -2.39
C HIS A 42 11.24 5.49 -1.12
N GLU A 43 10.26 6.35 -0.88
CA GLU A 43 9.37 6.23 0.27
C GLU A 43 8.47 4.99 0.18
N ALA A 44 7.78 4.78 -0.94
CA ALA A 44 6.93 3.61 -1.16
C ALA A 44 7.69 2.29 -0.99
N THR A 45 8.93 2.24 -1.49
CA THR A 45 9.78 1.04 -1.41
C THR A 45 10.23 0.76 0.03
N ARG A 46 10.62 1.79 0.79
CA ARG A 46 10.94 1.63 2.23
C ARG A 46 9.73 1.14 3.01
N ASP A 47 8.57 1.78 2.82
CA ASP A 47 7.32 1.38 3.48
C ASP A 47 6.93 -0.08 3.18
N ALA A 48 7.11 -0.51 1.93
CA ALA A 48 6.86 -1.90 1.53
C ALA A 48 7.85 -2.86 2.18
N ALA A 49 9.15 -2.54 2.20
CA ALA A 49 10.18 -3.36 2.84
C ALA A 49 9.94 -3.49 4.36
N ASP A 50 9.56 -2.41 5.03
CA ASP A 50 9.23 -2.40 6.45
C ASP A 50 7.98 -3.25 6.74
N TRP A 51 6.96 -3.15 5.89
CA TRP A 51 5.77 -3.98 6.00
C TRP A 51 6.11 -5.48 5.85
N LEU A 52 6.89 -5.83 4.82
CA LEU A 52 7.30 -7.23 4.57
C LEU A 52 8.12 -7.76 5.74
N SER A 53 9.10 -6.98 6.23
CA SER A 53 9.95 -7.36 7.36
C SER A 53 9.18 -7.58 8.65
N ARG A 54 8.06 -6.86 8.83
CA ARG A 54 7.21 -6.98 10.02
C ARG A 54 6.30 -8.21 9.98
N PHE A 55 5.78 -8.58 8.81
CA PHE A 55 4.65 -9.53 8.72
C PHE A 55 4.92 -10.83 7.98
N LEU A 56 6.03 -10.91 7.24
CA LEU A 56 6.45 -12.14 6.58
C LEU A 56 7.57 -12.83 7.38
N PRO A 57 7.43 -14.12 7.68
CA PRO A 57 8.53 -14.90 8.25
C PRO A 57 9.67 -15.02 7.23
N ARG A 58 10.88 -15.25 7.73
CA ARG A 58 12.07 -15.55 6.92
C ARG A 58 12.02 -16.96 6.34
#